data_AF-A0A836PYH6-F1
#
_entry.id   AF-A0A836PYH6-F1
#
_cell.length_a   1.000
_cell.length_b   1.000
_cell.length_c   1.000
_cell.angle_alpha   90.00
_cell.angle_beta   90.00
_cell.angle_gamma   90.00
#
_symmetry.space_group_name_H-M   'P 1'
#
loop_
_entity.id
_entity.type
_entity.pdbx_description
1 polymer ?
#
loop_
_entity_poly.entity_id
_entity_poly.type
_entity_poly.pdbx_seq_one_letter_code
_entity_poly.pdbx_strand_id
1 'polypeptide(L)'
;MRTLTLCTLASLTATFETPMFAEQKLGLPETPGEKIEYVKKNMYKVQAATERYAGHHQGKYPTKIDRAFQSYFPFGGADDENFSTLSCIYNPFTRAKEMPVLGKLKSLEEARRQATQKIAAGVTEYTPIDNGKSYVIRGAGGRGEIVTVGATGRDSKTPLILSSDPNLAVRGNMMAVQFAAESYYEKHGKYPTTLDSEFKNCFPNHNSAQQKIGGAQEQKGLDSPVVKATGLSKLTITGLPLKNPYTQKLEWPLLGKFKTVKDARFTPPGDLKPGVIEYNPINGGKDYAIRAGGPEGKAFMRHHNKTQTFVLSKEGEL
;
A
#
# COMPACT_ATOMS: atom_id res chain seq x y z
N MET A 1 -59.07 -5.76 -68.71
CA MET A 1 -58.43 -6.60 -67.66
C MET A 1 -57.08 -5.96 -67.32
N ARG A 2 -56.95 -5.34 -66.14
CA ARG A 2 -55.71 -4.75 -65.65
C ARG A 2 -55.29 -5.53 -64.40
N THR A 3 -54.15 -6.20 -64.50
CA THR A 3 -53.53 -6.96 -63.42
C THR A 3 -52.79 -6.00 -62.50
N LEU A 4 -53.18 -5.95 -61.22
CA LEU A 4 -52.50 -5.19 -60.17
C LEU A 4 -51.56 -6.16 -59.43
N THR A 5 -50.25 -5.95 -59.61
CA THR A 5 -49.19 -6.67 -58.88
C THR A 5 -49.01 -6.01 -57.51
N LEU A 6 -49.27 -6.77 -56.44
CA LEU A 6 -49.06 -6.36 -55.06
C LEU A 6 -47.59 -6.63 -54.68
N CYS A 7 -46.78 -5.59 -54.49
CA CYS A 7 -45.43 -5.71 -53.94
C CYS A 7 -45.50 -5.69 -52.41
N THR A 8 -45.16 -6.82 -51.77
CA THR A 8 -45.02 -6.94 -50.32
C THR A 8 -43.60 -6.54 -49.91
N LEU A 9 -43.46 -5.42 -49.18
CA LEU A 9 -42.21 -5.02 -48.51
C LEU A 9 -42.13 -5.76 -47.17
N ALA A 10 -41.21 -6.72 -47.06
CA ALA A 10 -40.84 -7.35 -45.80
C ALA A 10 -39.81 -6.47 -45.07
N SER A 11 -40.18 -5.92 -43.91
CA SER A 11 -39.23 -5.27 -42.99
C SER A 11 -38.34 -6.32 -42.33
N LEU A 12 -37.05 -6.31 -42.66
CA LEU A 12 -36.01 -7.00 -41.88
C LEU A 12 -35.72 -6.15 -40.62
N THR A 13 -36.24 -6.57 -39.47
CA THR A 13 -35.72 -6.10 -38.17
C THR A 13 -34.52 -6.96 -37.80
N ALA A 14 -33.31 -6.48 -38.07
CA ALA A 14 -32.09 -7.07 -37.56
C ALA A 14 -31.98 -6.75 -36.05
N THR A 15 -32.30 -7.72 -35.21
CA THR A 15 -31.94 -7.70 -33.79
C THR A 15 -30.43 -7.87 -33.69
N PHE A 16 -29.70 -6.77 -33.49
CA PHE A 16 -28.34 -6.82 -33.01
C PHE A 16 -28.37 -7.32 -31.57
N GLU A 17 -28.16 -8.62 -31.39
CA GLU A 17 -27.75 -9.17 -30.10
C GLU A 17 -26.37 -8.61 -29.77
N THR A 18 -26.36 -7.50 -29.03
CA THR A 18 -25.15 -7.04 -28.35
C THR A 18 -24.67 -8.21 -27.51
N PRO A 19 -23.45 -8.75 -27.73
CA PRO A 19 -22.94 -9.78 -26.84
C PRO A 19 -22.88 -9.15 -25.45
N MET A 20 -23.77 -9.60 -24.56
CA MET A 20 -23.65 -9.33 -23.15
C MET A 20 -22.28 -9.86 -22.76
N PHE A 21 -21.35 -8.95 -22.48
CA PHE A 21 -20.14 -9.27 -21.75
C PHE A 21 -20.59 -10.10 -20.55
N ALA A 22 -20.21 -11.37 -20.53
CA ALA A 22 -20.42 -12.22 -19.37
C ALA A 22 -19.93 -11.42 -18.17
N GLU A 23 -20.85 -11.10 -17.25
CA GLU A 23 -20.53 -10.46 -15.98
C GLU A 23 -19.50 -11.37 -15.31
N GLN A 24 -18.23 -11.02 -15.50
CA GLN A 24 -17.17 -11.50 -14.65
C GLN A 24 -17.57 -10.95 -13.29
N LYS A 25 -18.20 -11.78 -12.46
CA LYS A 25 -18.53 -11.48 -11.06
C LYS A 25 -17.25 -10.91 -10.46
N LEU A 26 -17.13 -9.59 -10.42
CA LEU A 26 -16.12 -8.92 -9.62
C LEU A 26 -16.47 -9.39 -8.22
N GLY A 27 -15.73 -10.38 -7.71
CA GLY A 27 -16.07 -11.07 -6.47
C GLY A 27 -16.17 -10.08 -5.34
N LEU A 28 -17.38 -9.60 -5.08
CA LEU A 28 -17.65 -8.70 -3.98
C LEU A 28 -17.41 -9.51 -2.71
N PRO A 29 -16.76 -8.92 -1.69
CA PRO A 29 -16.46 -9.64 -0.47
C PRO A 29 -17.76 -10.09 0.20
N GLU A 30 -17.90 -11.40 0.43
CA GLU A 30 -19.13 -11.98 0.99
C GLU A 30 -18.96 -12.25 2.49
N THR A 31 -17.80 -12.77 2.88
CA THR A 31 -17.52 -13.13 4.27
C THR A 31 -17.07 -11.92 5.10
N PRO A 32 -17.29 -11.90 6.44
CA PRO A 32 -16.83 -10.81 7.30
C PRO A 32 -15.32 -10.52 7.18
N GLY A 33 -14.50 -11.56 7.04
CA GLY A 33 -13.04 -11.41 6.87
C GLY A 33 -12.68 -10.71 5.57
N GLU A 34 -13.26 -11.13 4.44
CA GLU A 34 -13.04 -10.48 3.15
C GLU A 34 -13.48 -9.02 3.15
N LYS A 35 -14.60 -8.72 3.81
CA LYS A 35 -15.09 -7.34 3.93
C LYS A 35 -14.12 -6.47 4.73
N ILE A 36 -13.57 -6.98 5.83
CA ILE A 36 -12.54 -6.27 6.60
C ILE A 36 -11.28 -6.03 5.75
N GLU A 37 -10.82 -7.04 5.01
CA GLU A 37 -9.68 -6.87 4.09
C GLU A 37 -9.97 -5.84 2.99
N TYR A 38 -11.22 -5.76 2.53
CA TYR A 38 -11.63 -4.74 1.58
C TYR A 38 -11.62 -3.32 2.20
N VAL A 39 -12.03 -3.17 3.47
CA VAL A 39 -11.89 -1.90 4.20
C VAL A 39 -10.43 -1.49 4.33
N LYS A 40 -9.52 -2.42 4.66
CA LYS A 40 -8.07 -2.13 4.68
C LYS A 40 -7.58 -1.63 3.32
N LYS A 41 -8.00 -2.26 2.22
CA LYS A 41 -7.69 -1.79 0.85
C LYS A 41 -8.23 -0.38 0.60
N ASN A 42 -9.43 -0.06 1.08
CA ASN A 42 -9.97 1.30 0.98
C ASN A 42 -9.14 2.33 1.76
N MET A 43 -8.68 1.99 2.98
CA MET A 43 -7.78 2.85 3.75
C MET A 43 -6.50 3.18 2.96
N TYR A 44 -5.88 2.18 2.32
CA TYR A 44 -4.70 2.39 1.49
C TYR A 44 -4.98 3.23 0.22
N LYS A 45 -6.16 3.10 -0.39
CA LYS A 45 -6.57 3.98 -1.51
C LYS A 45 -6.68 5.43 -1.06
N VAL A 46 -7.26 5.69 0.12
CA VAL A 46 -7.34 7.03 0.70
C VAL A 46 -5.94 7.58 0.98
N GLN A 47 -5.05 6.76 1.55
CA GLN A 47 -3.64 7.15 1.75
C GLN A 47 -2.97 7.52 0.44
N ALA A 48 -3.09 6.68 -0.60
CA ALA A 48 -2.48 6.94 -1.89
C ALA A 48 -2.99 8.27 -2.51
N ALA A 49 -4.31 8.51 -2.45
CA ALA A 49 -4.87 9.79 -2.91
C ALA A 49 -4.35 10.98 -2.08
N THR A 50 -4.23 10.81 -0.76
CA THR A 50 -3.73 11.83 0.18
C THR A 50 -2.30 12.23 -0.13
N GLU A 51 -1.43 11.24 -0.36
CA GLU A 51 -0.02 11.49 -0.68
C GLU A 51 0.16 12.10 -2.07
N ARG A 52 -0.67 11.71 -3.05
CA ARG A 52 -0.68 12.36 -4.39
C ARG A 52 -1.12 13.82 -4.28
N TYR A 53 -2.18 14.10 -3.52
CA TYR A 53 -2.64 15.47 -3.25
C TYR A 53 -1.50 16.31 -2.66
N ALA A 54 -0.83 15.81 -1.62
CA ALA A 54 0.29 16.51 -1.00
C ALA A 54 1.45 16.76 -1.97
N GLY A 55 1.72 15.81 -2.89
CA GLY A 55 2.70 15.99 -3.96
C GLY A 55 2.43 17.22 -4.84
N HIS A 56 1.15 17.50 -5.16
CA HIS A 56 0.76 18.67 -5.95
C HIS A 56 0.62 19.95 -5.10
N HIS A 57 0.45 19.82 -3.78
CA HIS A 57 0.20 20.93 -2.85
C HIS A 57 1.38 21.23 -1.92
N GLN A 58 2.61 21.09 -2.41
CA GLN A 58 3.83 21.46 -1.67
C GLN A 58 3.92 20.75 -0.30
N GLY A 59 3.50 19.50 -0.22
CA GLY A 59 3.51 18.67 0.99
C GLY A 59 2.34 18.92 1.95
N LYS A 60 1.36 19.77 1.61
CA LYS A 60 0.16 19.96 2.43
C LYS A 60 -0.90 18.90 2.13
N TYR A 61 -1.42 18.28 3.17
CA TYR A 61 -2.50 17.33 3.11
C TYR A 61 -3.88 18.01 3.06
N PRO A 62 -4.89 17.38 2.43
CA PRO A 62 -6.21 17.96 2.29
C PRO A 62 -6.89 18.11 3.65
N THR A 63 -7.57 19.25 3.88
CA THR A 63 -8.28 19.52 5.15
C THR A 63 -9.78 19.25 5.09
N LYS A 64 -10.29 18.90 3.89
CA LYS A 64 -11.69 18.61 3.61
C LYS A 64 -11.79 17.51 2.54
N ILE A 65 -12.93 16.82 2.51
CA ILE A 65 -13.26 15.85 1.47
C ILE A 65 -14.10 16.55 0.40
N ASP A 66 -13.46 17.36 -0.43
CA ASP A 66 -14.09 18.13 -1.50
C ASP A 66 -13.68 17.64 -2.89
N ARG A 67 -14.19 18.29 -3.93
CA ARG A 67 -13.91 17.94 -5.32
C ARG A 67 -12.41 17.94 -5.64
N ALA A 68 -11.65 18.86 -5.03
CA ALA A 68 -10.21 18.94 -5.20
C ALA A 68 -9.53 17.67 -4.70
N PHE A 69 -9.76 17.29 -3.44
CA PHE A 69 -9.19 16.04 -2.92
C PHE A 69 -9.73 14.80 -3.64
N GLN A 70 -11.02 14.78 -3.97
CA GLN A 70 -11.67 13.69 -4.69
C GLN A 70 -11.02 13.40 -6.06
N SER A 71 -10.47 14.41 -6.75
CA SER A 71 -9.79 14.24 -8.03
C SER A 71 -8.53 13.33 -7.96
N TYR A 72 -7.96 13.11 -6.77
CA TYR A 72 -6.74 12.30 -6.58
C TYR A 72 -6.99 10.80 -6.37
N PHE A 73 -8.25 10.42 -6.20
CA PHE A 73 -8.64 9.02 -6.13
C PHE A 73 -8.47 8.33 -7.50
N PRO A 74 -8.44 6.98 -7.55
CA PRO A 74 -8.30 6.26 -8.81
C PRO A 74 -9.33 6.72 -9.85
N PHE A 75 -8.95 6.84 -11.12
CA PHE A 75 -9.80 7.35 -12.21
C PHE A 75 -10.16 8.85 -12.15
N GLY A 76 -9.67 9.60 -11.14
CA GLY A 76 -9.71 11.07 -11.16
C GLY A 76 -8.50 11.67 -11.90
N GLY A 77 -8.60 12.94 -12.28
CA GLY A 77 -7.58 13.67 -13.03
C GLY A 77 -6.33 14.06 -12.23
N ALA A 78 -6.40 14.02 -10.89
CA ALA A 78 -5.37 14.53 -9.97
C ALA A 78 -4.97 15.99 -10.28
N ASP A 79 -5.97 16.83 -10.54
CA ASP A 79 -5.85 18.20 -11.05
C ASP A 79 -6.75 19.19 -10.30
N ASP A 80 -7.24 18.81 -9.12
CA ASP A 80 -8.13 19.59 -8.25
C ASP A 80 -9.55 19.84 -8.80
N GLU A 81 -9.86 19.35 -10.00
CA GLU A 81 -11.08 19.70 -10.71
C GLU A 81 -11.84 18.47 -11.20
N ASN A 82 -11.16 17.49 -11.79
CA ASN A 82 -11.77 16.38 -12.49
C ASN A 82 -11.90 15.15 -11.59
N PHE A 83 -12.96 15.14 -10.80
CA PHE A 83 -13.42 13.95 -10.06
C PHE A 83 -14.35 13.08 -10.91
N SER A 84 -14.18 11.76 -10.81
CA SER A 84 -15.08 10.76 -11.39
C SER A 84 -15.83 10.02 -10.27
N THR A 85 -17.13 9.77 -10.43
CA THR A 85 -17.89 8.92 -9.49
C THR A 85 -17.40 7.47 -9.48
N LEU A 86 -16.63 7.06 -10.50
CA LEU A 86 -15.91 5.79 -10.50
C LEU A 86 -14.75 5.76 -9.49
N SER A 87 -14.29 6.93 -9.03
CA SER A 87 -13.21 7.10 -8.06
C SER A 87 -13.64 6.87 -6.61
N CYS A 88 -14.95 6.86 -6.33
CA CYS A 88 -15.47 6.54 -5.00
C CYS A 88 -15.03 5.12 -4.57
N ILE A 89 -14.69 4.97 -3.29
CA ILE A 89 -14.36 3.67 -2.71
C ILE A 89 -15.64 2.87 -2.46
N TYR A 90 -15.59 1.56 -2.64
CA TYR A 90 -16.76 0.71 -2.41
C TYR A 90 -16.81 0.27 -0.95
N ASN A 91 -17.88 0.59 -0.24
CA ASN A 91 -18.13 0.11 1.13
C ASN A 91 -18.76 -1.29 1.08
N PRO A 92 -18.07 -2.33 1.58
CA PRO A 92 -18.52 -3.71 1.46
C PRO A 92 -19.70 -4.07 2.39
N PHE A 93 -20.04 -3.21 3.34
CA PHE A 93 -21.12 -3.41 4.29
C PHE A 93 -22.42 -2.75 3.84
N THR A 94 -22.35 -1.54 3.28
CA THR A 94 -23.52 -0.83 2.70
C THR A 94 -23.78 -1.21 1.25
N ARG A 95 -22.78 -1.82 0.58
CA ARG A 95 -22.78 -2.13 -0.86
C ARG A 95 -22.92 -0.90 -1.75
N ALA A 96 -22.46 0.25 -1.27
CA ALA A 96 -22.49 1.52 -1.98
C ALA A 96 -21.09 2.07 -2.26
N LYS A 97 -20.98 2.91 -3.28
CA LYS A 97 -19.82 3.74 -3.53
C LYS A 97 -19.88 4.97 -2.62
N GLU A 98 -18.86 5.17 -1.81
CA GLU A 98 -18.78 6.20 -0.80
C GLU A 98 -17.42 6.90 -0.88
N MET A 99 -17.34 8.16 -0.45
CA MET A 99 -16.06 8.82 -0.17
C MET A 99 -15.69 8.60 1.29
N PRO A 100 -14.40 8.72 1.68
CA PRO A 100 -14.07 8.74 3.09
C PRO A 100 -14.80 9.89 3.79
N VAL A 101 -15.08 9.70 5.07
CA VAL A 101 -15.67 10.75 5.90
C VAL A 101 -14.58 11.56 6.59
N LEU A 102 -14.84 12.85 6.83
CA LEU A 102 -13.93 13.69 7.60
C LEU A 102 -14.06 13.37 9.10
N GLY A 103 -12.97 12.91 9.71
CA GLY A 103 -12.90 12.62 11.13
C GLY A 103 -12.63 13.86 11.99
N LYS A 104 -12.61 13.65 13.31
CA LYS A 104 -12.49 14.72 14.34
C LYS A 104 -11.29 14.56 15.27
N LEU A 105 -10.39 13.62 14.98
CA LEU A 105 -9.17 13.41 15.76
C LEU A 105 -8.27 14.65 15.73
N LYS A 106 -7.58 14.92 16.84
CA LYS A 106 -6.64 16.05 16.95
C LYS A 106 -5.19 15.62 16.84
N SER A 107 -4.88 14.35 17.12
CA SER A 107 -3.53 13.80 16.97
C SER A 107 -3.52 12.31 16.66
N LEU A 108 -2.35 11.80 16.27
CA LEU A 108 -2.11 10.38 16.07
C LEU A 108 -2.21 9.57 17.37
N GLU A 109 -1.77 10.13 18.49
CA GLU A 109 -1.87 9.50 19.81
C GLU A 109 -3.33 9.36 20.25
N GLU A 110 -4.19 10.33 19.92
CA GLU A 110 -5.62 10.23 20.15
C GLU A 110 -6.21 9.06 19.34
N ALA A 111 -5.85 8.97 18.06
CA ALA A 111 -6.29 7.88 17.18
C ALA A 111 -5.90 6.50 17.74
N ARG A 112 -4.66 6.37 18.24
CA ARG A 112 -4.13 5.14 18.85
C ARG A 112 -4.86 4.75 20.15
N ARG A 113 -5.31 5.75 20.92
CA ARG A 113 -6.06 5.53 22.18
C ARG A 113 -7.53 5.19 21.94
N GLN A 114 -8.13 5.66 20.84
CA GLN A 114 -9.55 5.51 20.54
C GLN A 114 -9.88 4.22 19.75
N ALA A 115 -9.22 3.11 20.05
CA ALA A 115 -9.49 1.83 19.40
C ALA A 115 -10.94 1.32 19.60
N THR A 116 -11.59 1.75 20.68
CA THR A 116 -12.97 1.37 21.04
C THR A 116 -14.04 2.31 20.50
N GLN A 117 -13.65 3.44 19.89
CA GLN A 117 -14.59 4.36 19.28
C GLN A 117 -15.28 3.67 18.09
N LYS A 118 -16.59 3.84 17.99
CA LYS A 118 -17.34 3.34 16.84
C LYS A 118 -17.47 4.43 15.78
N ILE A 119 -17.23 4.05 14.53
CA ILE A 119 -17.64 4.80 13.34
C ILE A 119 -18.63 3.94 12.54
N ALA A 120 -19.30 4.48 11.52
CA ALA A 120 -20.28 3.69 10.77
C ALA A 120 -19.63 2.47 10.06
N ALA A 121 -20.37 1.38 9.92
CA ALA A 121 -19.83 0.12 9.41
C ALA A 121 -19.22 0.26 8.01
N GLY A 122 -18.01 -0.28 7.83
CA GLY A 122 -17.28 -0.21 6.56
C GLY A 122 -16.70 1.15 6.18
N VAL A 123 -17.01 2.20 6.95
CA VAL A 123 -16.56 3.55 6.64
C VAL A 123 -15.05 3.66 6.81
N THR A 124 -14.43 4.39 5.89
CA THR A 124 -13.05 4.86 6.01
C THR A 124 -13.09 6.32 6.46
N GLU A 125 -12.54 6.60 7.63
CA GLU A 125 -12.41 7.95 8.19
C GLU A 125 -11.03 8.51 7.85
N TYR A 126 -10.99 9.71 7.29
CA TYR A 126 -9.78 10.50 7.08
C TYR A 126 -9.83 11.73 8.00
N THR A 127 -8.77 11.95 8.77
CA THR A 127 -8.65 13.13 9.64
C THR A 127 -7.38 13.90 9.32
N PRO A 128 -7.47 15.16 8.85
CA PRO A 128 -6.32 16.04 8.78
C PRO A 128 -5.87 16.44 10.19
N ILE A 129 -4.56 16.43 10.41
CA ILE A 129 -3.93 16.82 11.67
C ILE A 129 -3.09 18.08 11.42
N ASP A 130 -3.03 18.96 12.42
CA ASP A 130 -2.24 20.20 12.39
C ASP A 130 -2.50 21.05 11.15
N ASN A 131 -3.79 21.19 10.78
CA ASN A 131 -4.23 21.94 9.60
C ASN A 131 -3.60 21.45 8.29
N GLY A 132 -3.57 20.13 8.09
CA GLY A 132 -3.05 19.50 6.86
C GLY A 132 -1.54 19.36 6.83
N LYS A 133 -0.84 19.49 7.96
CA LYS A 133 0.58 19.11 8.05
C LYS A 133 0.78 17.60 8.25
N SER A 134 -0.25 16.92 8.74
CA SER A 134 -0.26 15.48 8.91
C SER A 134 -1.68 14.94 8.70
N TYR A 135 -1.86 13.64 8.72
CA TYR A 135 -3.17 13.02 8.68
C TYR A 135 -3.21 11.68 9.42
N VAL A 136 -4.43 11.23 9.69
CA VAL A 136 -4.75 9.89 10.20
C VAL A 136 -5.87 9.29 9.36
N ILE A 137 -5.76 8.00 9.01
CA ILE A 137 -6.81 7.21 8.38
C ILE A 137 -7.12 5.98 9.24
N ARG A 138 -8.40 5.75 9.49
CA ARG A 138 -8.93 4.57 10.17
C ARG A 138 -10.07 3.97 9.34
N GLY A 139 -10.31 2.68 9.49
CA GLY A 139 -11.44 1.99 8.87
C GLY A 139 -12.26 1.23 9.90
N ALA A 140 -13.56 1.05 9.63
CA ALA A 140 -14.46 0.28 10.49
C ALA A 140 -14.83 -1.10 9.92
N GLY A 141 -14.92 -2.07 10.82
CA GLY A 141 -15.53 -3.37 10.56
C GLY A 141 -17.06 -3.32 10.53
N GLY A 142 -17.70 -4.48 10.62
CA GLY A 142 -19.13 -4.65 10.37
C GLY A 142 -20.04 -4.11 11.47
N ARG A 143 -19.54 -3.94 12.70
CA ARG A 143 -20.29 -3.35 13.82
C ARG A 143 -19.78 -1.95 14.16
N GLY A 144 -19.01 -1.35 13.26
CA GLY A 144 -18.43 -0.02 13.42
C GLY A 144 -17.15 0.05 14.25
N GLU A 145 -16.65 -1.09 14.72
CA GLU A 145 -15.38 -1.19 15.43
C GLU A 145 -14.19 -0.84 14.52
N ILE A 146 -13.16 -0.19 15.07
CA ILE A 146 -11.94 0.10 14.31
C ILE A 146 -11.23 -1.19 13.92
N VAL A 147 -10.87 -1.30 12.64
CA VAL A 147 -10.08 -2.43 12.11
C VAL A 147 -8.73 -2.50 12.84
N THR A 148 -8.31 -3.70 13.23
CA THR A 148 -7.04 -3.95 13.93
C THR A 148 -6.03 -4.67 13.03
N VAL A 149 -4.75 -4.67 13.44
CA VAL A 149 -3.65 -5.28 12.68
C VAL A 149 -3.73 -6.82 12.68
N GLY A 150 -4.36 -7.44 13.69
CA GLY A 150 -4.59 -8.89 13.76
C GLY A 150 -6.06 -9.24 13.50
N ALA A 151 -6.38 -9.69 12.29
CA ALA A 151 -7.74 -10.09 11.90
C ALA A 151 -7.97 -11.62 11.86
N THR A 152 -6.96 -12.43 12.21
CA THR A 152 -7.07 -13.90 12.20
C THR A 152 -6.51 -14.49 13.50
N GLY A 153 -7.35 -14.59 14.52
CA GLY A 153 -7.06 -15.39 15.73
C GLY A 153 -6.15 -14.71 16.77
N ARG A 154 -6.77 -14.36 17.90
CA ARG A 154 -6.19 -13.96 19.21
C ARG A 154 -5.35 -12.66 19.26
N ASP A 155 -5.91 -11.71 20.03
CA ASP A 155 -5.23 -10.75 20.93
C ASP A 155 -4.54 -9.48 20.42
N SER A 156 -4.53 -9.17 19.12
CA SER A 156 -4.16 -7.82 18.69
C SER A 156 -5.36 -6.86 18.72
N LYS A 157 -5.60 -6.18 19.85
CA LYS A 157 -6.53 -5.02 19.96
C LYS A 157 -5.95 -3.72 19.37
N THR A 158 -4.79 -3.79 18.73
CA THR A 158 -4.10 -2.61 18.19
C THR A 158 -4.83 -2.10 16.95
N PRO A 159 -5.36 -0.86 16.96
CA PRO A 159 -6.04 -0.29 15.82
C PRO A 159 -5.06 -0.14 14.65
N LEU A 160 -5.49 -0.54 13.45
CA LEU A 160 -4.79 -0.23 12.22
C LEU A 160 -5.00 1.25 11.91
N ILE A 161 -3.91 2.01 11.93
CA ILE A 161 -3.91 3.43 11.67
C ILE A 161 -2.89 3.70 10.57
N LEU A 162 -3.32 4.33 9.48
CA LEU A 162 -2.40 4.90 8.48
C LEU A 162 -2.22 6.38 8.78
N SER A 163 -1.01 6.90 8.62
CA SER A 163 -0.73 8.31 8.89
C SER A 163 0.50 8.74 8.09
N SER A 164 0.67 10.06 7.93
CA SER A 164 1.89 10.68 7.40
C SER A 164 3.03 10.75 8.44
N ASP A 165 2.90 10.09 9.59
CA ASP A 165 3.95 10.04 10.61
C ASP A 165 5.26 9.54 9.97
N PRO A 166 6.30 10.39 9.88
CA PRO A 166 7.57 9.99 9.30
C PRO A 166 8.15 8.76 9.98
N ASN A 167 7.90 8.57 11.28
CA ASN A 167 8.35 7.39 12.00
C ASN A 167 7.69 6.10 11.52
N LEU A 168 6.39 6.18 11.18
CA LEU A 168 5.66 5.04 10.63
C LEU A 168 6.17 4.70 9.22
N ALA A 169 6.43 5.73 8.40
CA ALA A 169 7.04 5.54 7.09
C ALA A 169 8.44 4.92 7.17
N VAL A 170 9.26 5.32 8.16
CA VAL A 170 10.55 4.66 8.41
C VAL A 170 10.37 3.19 8.78
N ARG A 171 9.42 2.86 9.66
CA ARG A 171 9.12 1.45 9.97
C ARG A 171 8.67 0.68 8.74
N GLY A 172 7.86 1.29 7.88
CA GLY A 172 7.50 0.75 6.57
C GLY A 172 8.72 0.42 5.72
N ASN A 173 9.69 1.34 5.64
CA ASN A 173 10.94 1.11 4.94
C ASN A 173 11.77 -0.02 5.59
N MET A 174 11.82 -0.11 6.92
CA MET A 174 12.48 -1.22 7.61
C MET A 174 11.85 -2.58 7.25
N MET A 175 10.51 -2.67 7.23
CA MET A 175 9.79 -3.87 6.81
C MET A 175 10.02 -4.21 5.33
N ALA A 176 10.14 -3.22 4.44
CA ALA A 176 10.47 -3.45 3.04
C ALA A 176 11.88 -4.06 2.88
N VAL A 177 12.85 -3.61 3.66
CA VAL A 177 14.20 -4.21 3.71
C VAL A 177 14.13 -5.65 4.24
N GLN A 178 13.35 -5.90 5.29
CA GLN A 178 13.12 -7.23 5.83
C GLN A 178 12.55 -8.18 4.77
N PHE A 179 11.47 -7.77 4.10
CA PHE A 179 10.84 -8.54 3.03
C PHE A 179 11.81 -8.84 1.89
N ALA A 180 12.63 -7.86 1.47
CA ALA A 180 13.63 -8.05 0.44
C ALA A 180 14.70 -9.08 0.89
N ALA A 181 15.14 -9.01 2.15
CA ALA A 181 16.16 -9.92 2.68
C ALA A 181 15.65 -11.36 2.78
N GLU A 182 14.39 -11.54 3.17
CA GLU A 182 13.72 -12.84 3.21
C GLU A 182 13.50 -13.41 1.80
N SER A 183 13.03 -12.58 0.87
CA SER A 183 12.89 -12.97 -0.55
C SER A 183 14.23 -13.36 -1.17
N TYR A 184 15.33 -12.72 -0.76
CA TYR A 184 16.68 -13.10 -1.17
C TYR A 184 17.08 -14.45 -0.55
N TYR A 185 16.83 -14.67 0.75
CA TYR A 185 17.10 -15.94 1.42
C TYR A 185 16.38 -17.11 0.76
N GLU A 186 15.11 -16.96 0.38
CA GLU A 186 14.35 -17.99 -0.33
C GLU A 186 15.03 -18.47 -1.62
N LYS A 187 15.71 -17.56 -2.32
CA LYS A 187 16.39 -17.87 -3.59
C LYS A 187 17.81 -18.40 -3.41
N HIS A 188 18.52 -17.92 -2.38
CA HIS A 188 19.96 -18.13 -2.23
C HIS A 188 20.37 -18.98 -1.02
N GLY A 189 19.42 -19.31 -0.13
CA GLY A 189 19.67 -20.06 1.11
C GLY A 189 20.48 -19.31 2.17
N LYS A 190 20.74 -18.02 1.96
CA LYS A 190 21.46 -17.13 2.88
C LYS A 190 20.99 -15.69 2.69
N TYR A 191 21.09 -14.87 3.74
CA TYR A 191 20.80 -13.45 3.65
C TYR A 191 21.91 -12.70 2.89
N PRO A 192 21.57 -11.58 2.23
CA PRO A 192 22.53 -10.82 1.43
C PRO A 192 23.61 -10.23 2.33
N THR A 193 24.87 -10.32 1.93
CA THR A 193 26.00 -9.70 2.66
C THR A 193 26.44 -8.38 2.04
N THR A 194 25.89 -8.03 0.88
CA THR A 194 26.15 -6.77 0.17
C THR A 194 24.86 -6.18 -0.39
N LEU A 195 24.93 -4.93 -0.87
CA LEU A 195 23.80 -4.23 -1.51
C LEU A 195 23.94 -4.22 -3.04
N ASP A 196 24.21 -5.40 -3.59
CA ASP A 196 24.32 -5.62 -5.03
C ASP A 196 22.96 -5.54 -5.74
N SER A 197 23.00 -5.69 -7.07
CA SER A 197 21.80 -5.66 -7.89
C SER A 197 20.84 -6.81 -7.59
N GLU A 198 21.34 -7.99 -7.18
CA GLU A 198 20.47 -9.14 -6.87
C GLU A 198 19.61 -8.85 -5.64
N PHE A 199 20.20 -8.30 -4.58
CA PHE A 199 19.45 -7.89 -3.40
C PHE A 199 18.49 -6.72 -3.70
N LYS A 200 18.95 -5.71 -4.45
CA LYS A 200 18.10 -4.59 -4.86
C LYS A 200 16.88 -5.03 -5.67
N ASN A 201 16.98 -6.09 -6.46
CA ASN A 201 15.87 -6.67 -7.22
C ASN A 201 14.81 -7.35 -6.34
N CYS A 202 15.11 -7.61 -5.06
CA CYS A 202 14.12 -8.17 -4.11
C CYS A 202 13.25 -7.10 -3.44
N PHE A 203 13.52 -5.81 -3.64
CA PHE A 203 12.67 -4.76 -3.07
C PHE A 203 11.33 -4.69 -3.80
N PRO A 204 10.21 -4.52 -3.08
CA PRO A 204 8.92 -4.41 -3.71
C PRO A 204 8.89 -3.16 -4.60
N ASN A 205 8.61 -3.34 -5.90
CA ASN A 205 8.24 -2.21 -6.73
C ASN A 205 6.94 -1.61 -6.15
N HIS A 206 6.88 -0.29 -5.99
CA HIS A 206 5.66 0.39 -5.52
C HIS A 206 4.39 -0.01 -6.31
N ASN A 207 4.54 -0.53 -7.54
CA ASN A 207 3.44 -1.04 -8.38
C ASN A 207 3.19 -2.56 -8.30
N SER A 208 4.07 -3.35 -7.68
CA SER A 208 3.98 -4.82 -7.70
C SER A 208 2.99 -5.43 -6.71
N ALA A 209 2.56 -4.68 -5.69
CA ALA A 209 1.41 -5.07 -4.85
C ALA A 209 0.08 -5.08 -5.64
N GLN A 210 0.03 -4.43 -6.81
CA GLN A 210 -1.14 -4.48 -7.70
C GLN A 210 -1.04 -5.62 -8.75
N GLN A 211 0.16 -6.08 -9.11
CA GLN A 211 0.34 -7.08 -10.17
C GLN A 211 0.13 -8.54 -9.71
N LYS A 212 0.30 -8.88 -8.42
CA LYS A 212 0.11 -10.26 -7.94
C LYS A 212 -1.35 -10.74 -7.85
N ILE A 213 -2.34 -9.91 -8.23
CA ILE A 213 -3.76 -10.32 -8.32
C ILE A 213 -4.15 -10.75 -9.76
N GLY A 214 -3.32 -10.45 -10.76
CA GLY A 214 -3.52 -10.92 -12.14
C GLY A 214 -2.65 -12.14 -12.43
N GLY A 215 -3.07 -13.32 -11.99
CA GLY A 215 -2.46 -14.57 -12.42
C GLY A 215 -2.47 -14.66 -13.95
N ALA A 216 -1.29 -14.61 -14.57
CA ALA A 216 -1.13 -14.94 -15.97
C ALA A 216 -1.38 -16.44 -16.14
N GLN A 217 -2.61 -16.81 -16.52
CA GLN A 217 -2.82 -18.07 -17.21
C GLN A 217 -2.30 -17.90 -18.64
N GLU A 218 -1.26 -18.66 -18.95
CA GLU A 218 -0.73 -18.88 -20.28
C GLU A 218 -1.84 -19.53 -21.13
N GLN A 219 -2.58 -18.73 -21.90
CA GLN A 219 -3.49 -19.24 -22.93
C GLN A 219 -2.63 -19.80 -24.07
N LYS A 220 -2.48 -21.13 -24.08
CA LYS A 220 -2.09 -21.87 -25.27
C LYS A 220 -3.26 -21.90 -26.25
N GLY A 221 -3.03 -21.38 -27.45
CA GLY A 221 -3.79 -21.72 -28.64
C GLY A 221 -4.61 -20.56 -29.21
N LEU A 222 -4.03 -19.86 -30.18
CA LEU A 222 -4.64 -19.62 -31.49
C LEU A 222 -3.55 -19.10 -32.44
N ASP A 223 -3.39 -19.74 -33.59
CA ASP A 223 -2.40 -19.42 -34.61
C ASP A 223 -2.61 -18.00 -35.16
N SER A 224 -1.58 -17.16 -35.04
CA SER A 224 -1.48 -15.87 -35.74
C SER A 224 0.00 -15.49 -35.94
N PRO A 225 0.32 -14.76 -37.02
CA PRO A 225 1.61 -14.85 -37.70
C PRO A 225 2.77 -14.25 -36.93
N VAL A 226 3.90 -14.96 -37.02
CA VAL A 226 5.19 -14.68 -36.38
C VAL A 226 5.76 -13.34 -36.87
N VAL A 227 5.60 -12.29 -36.06
CA VAL A 227 6.47 -11.12 -36.11
C VAL A 227 7.70 -11.45 -35.26
N LYS A 228 8.84 -11.73 -35.91
CA LYS A 228 10.13 -11.93 -35.23
C LYS A 228 10.58 -10.62 -34.57
N ALA A 229 10.19 -10.41 -33.32
CA ALA A 229 10.76 -9.36 -32.46
C ALA A 229 12.16 -9.79 -31.98
N THR A 230 13.17 -9.61 -32.83
CA THR A 230 14.58 -9.65 -32.43
C THR A 230 14.93 -8.35 -31.72
N GLY A 231 15.09 -8.36 -30.39
CA GLY A 231 15.69 -7.20 -29.69
C GLY A 231 15.18 -6.85 -28.29
N LEU A 232 14.42 -7.71 -27.60
CA LEU A 232 14.16 -7.50 -26.17
C LEU A 232 15.41 -7.87 -25.36
N SER A 233 16.33 -6.91 -25.25
CA SER A 233 17.31 -6.93 -24.16
C SER A 233 16.55 -7.13 -22.84
N LYS A 234 17.02 -8.09 -22.04
CA LYS A 234 16.44 -8.45 -20.74
C LYS A 234 16.31 -7.16 -19.91
N LEU A 235 15.12 -6.57 -19.88
CA LEU A 235 14.84 -5.40 -19.06
C LEU A 235 14.99 -5.87 -17.62
N THR A 236 16.15 -5.59 -17.03
CA THR A 236 16.45 -6.00 -15.67
C THR A 236 15.65 -5.07 -14.78
N ILE A 237 14.47 -5.52 -14.35
CA ILE A 237 13.63 -4.78 -13.42
C ILE A 237 14.41 -4.73 -12.12
N THR A 238 15.05 -3.59 -11.87
CA THR A 238 15.63 -3.28 -10.57
C THR A 238 14.52 -2.86 -9.64
N GLY A 239 14.58 -3.32 -8.38
CA GLY A 239 13.67 -2.84 -7.36
C GLY A 239 13.79 -1.33 -7.19
N LEU A 240 12.79 -0.68 -6.59
CA LEU A 240 12.83 0.76 -6.34
C LEU A 240 13.53 1.06 -5.00
N PRO A 241 14.38 2.11 -4.94
CA PRO A 241 14.91 2.58 -3.67
C PRO A 241 13.79 3.08 -2.75
N LEU A 242 14.04 3.10 -1.44
CA LEU A 242 13.06 3.50 -0.43
C LEU A 242 12.96 5.02 -0.35
N LYS A 243 11.76 5.57 -0.21
CA LYS A 243 11.58 7.01 0.01
C LYS A 243 11.86 7.35 1.48
N ASN A 244 12.91 8.13 1.73
CA ASN A 244 13.20 8.66 3.05
C ASN A 244 12.14 9.72 3.43
N PRO A 245 11.37 9.54 4.52
CA PRO A 245 10.25 10.43 4.83
C PRO A 245 10.69 11.80 5.36
N TYR A 246 11.94 11.98 5.78
CA TYR A 246 12.45 13.27 6.26
C TYR A 246 13.09 14.10 5.16
N THR A 247 13.77 13.44 4.21
CA THR A 247 14.48 14.13 3.11
C THR A 247 13.71 14.08 1.78
N GLN A 248 12.68 13.24 1.70
CA GLN A 248 11.91 12.92 0.49
C GLN A 248 12.74 12.29 -0.64
N LYS A 249 14.02 11.96 -0.39
CA LYS A 249 14.92 11.33 -1.38
C LYS A 249 14.70 9.83 -1.45
N LEU A 250 14.90 9.26 -2.64
CA LEU A 250 14.96 7.82 -2.85
C LEU A 250 16.36 7.32 -2.49
N GLU A 251 16.44 6.41 -1.53
CA GLU A 251 17.69 5.93 -0.95
C GLU A 251 17.64 4.40 -0.78
N TRP A 252 18.76 3.74 -1.05
CA TRP A 252 18.96 2.33 -0.66
C TRP A 252 19.32 2.27 0.82
N PRO A 253 19.07 1.15 1.54
CA PRO A 253 19.60 1.00 2.88
C PRO A 253 21.13 1.12 2.86
N LEU A 254 21.74 1.47 3.98
CA LEU A 254 23.18 1.40 4.16
C LEU A 254 23.57 0.01 4.66
N LEU A 255 24.75 -0.47 4.26
CA LEU A 255 25.33 -1.67 4.84
C LEU A 255 25.95 -1.30 6.19
N GLY A 256 25.42 -1.88 7.27
CA GLY A 256 25.89 -1.64 8.61
C GLY A 256 27.10 -2.52 8.99
N LYS A 257 27.63 -2.27 10.19
CA LYS A 257 28.88 -2.87 10.69
C LYS A 257 28.69 -3.90 11.82
N PHE A 258 27.47 -4.11 12.30
CA PHE A 258 27.25 -5.03 13.42
C PHE A 258 27.40 -6.47 12.99
N LYS A 259 28.03 -7.25 13.87
CA LYS A 259 28.27 -8.68 13.66
C LYS A 259 27.28 -9.56 14.41
N THR A 260 26.51 -8.99 15.36
CA THR A 260 25.44 -9.67 16.09
C THR A 260 24.19 -8.80 16.22
N VAL A 261 23.02 -9.42 16.34
CA VAL A 261 21.74 -8.73 16.61
C VAL A 261 21.78 -8.02 17.98
N LYS A 262 22.46 -8.63 18.95
CA LYS A 262 22.67 -8.06 20.30
C LYS A 262 23.41 -6.72 20.20
N ASP A 263 24.49 -6.66 19.43
CA ASP A 263 25.26 -5.41 19.29
C ASP A 263 24.41 -4.33 18.62
N ALA A 264 23.68 -4.67 17.55
CA ALA A 264 22.81 -3.70 16.87
C ALA A 264 21.73 -3.10 17.78
N ARG A 265 21.27 -3.86 18.77
CA ARG A 265 20.22 -3.48 19.74
C ARG A 265 20.75 -2.67 20.91
N PHE A 266 21.82 -3.15 21.53
CA PHE A 266 22.33 -2.65 22.80
C PHE A 266 23.45 -1.62 22.65
N THR A 267 24.00 -1.45 21.44
CA THR A 267 24.81 -0.27 21.17
C THR A 267 23.91 0.95 21.38
N PRO A 268 24.33 1.95 22.17
CA PRO A 268 23.59 3.19 22.34
C PRO A 268 23.18 3.74 20.98
N PRO A 269 22.02 4.42 20.86
CA PRO A 269 21.54 4.96 19.59
C PRO A 269 22.64 5.82 18.95
N GLY A 270 23.41 5.20 18.05
CA GLY A 270 24.47 5.88 17.33
C GLY A 270 23.85 6.87 16.37
N ASP A 271 24.68 7.82 15.94
CA ASP A 271 24.26 8.79 14.94
C ASP A 271 23.87 8.04 13.66
N LEU A 272 22.58 8.07 13.35
CA LEU A 272 22.00 7.52 12.13
C LEU A 272 21.04 8.57 11.60
N LYS A 273 21.40 9.15 10.45
CA LYS A 273 20.69 10.30 9.88
C LYS A 273 19.18 10.02 9.80
N PRO A 274 18.32 11.04 9.99
CA PRO A 274 16.88 10.85 9.97
C PRO A 274 16.40 10.09 8.72
N GLY A 275 15.65 9.01 8.95
CA GLY A 275 15.04 8.19 7.91
C GLY A 275 15.95 7.20 7.21
N VAL A 276 17.27 7.24 7.47
CA VAL A 276 18.21 6.29 6.89
C VAL A 276 17.97 4.91 7.51
N ILE A 277 17.86 3.90 6.66
CA ILE A 277 17.77 2.49 7.05
C ILE A 277 19.17 1.89 6.98
N GLU A 278 19.57 1.18 8.03
CA GLU A 278 20.82 0.44 8.07
C GLU A 278 20.52 -1.06 8.17
N TYR A 279 21.02 -1.82 7.19
CA TYR A 279 20.93 -3.28 7.10
C TYR A 279 22.27 -3.91 7.49
N ASN A 280 22.27 -4.76 8.51
CA ASN A 280 23.46 -5.43 9.02
C ASN A 280 23.37 -6.94 8.73
N PRO A 281 24.19 -7.49 7.82
CA PRO A 281 24.28 -8.93 7.66
C PRO A 281 25.02 -9.55 8.85
N ILE A 282 24.37 -10.48 9.53
CA ILE A 282 24.90 -11.10 10.75
C ILE A 282 25.50 -12.46 10.41
N ASN A 283 26.68 -12.75 10.98
CA ASN A 283 27.37 -14.04 10.83
C ASN A 283 27.52 -14.51 9.37
N GLY A 284 27.88 -13.60 8.47
CA GLY A 284 28.07 -13.92 7.05
C GLY A 284 26.77 -14.25 6.29
N GLY A 285 25.63 -13.69 6.72
CA GLY A 285 24.33 -13.90 6.08
C GLY A 285 23.52 -15.05 6.67
N LYS A 286 23.85 -15.53 7.88
CA LYS A 286 23.01 -16.50 8.61
C LYS A 286 21.79 -15.84 9.27
N ASP A 287 21.90 -14.54 9.54
CA ASP A 287 20.87 -13.71 10.16
C ASP A 287 21.03 -12.26 9.67
N TYR A 288 20.16 -11.34 10.09
CA TYR A 288 20.24 -9.91 9.81
C TYR A 288 19.76 -9.06 10.99
N ALA A 289 20.18 -7.81 11.03
CA ALA A 289 19.63 -6.79 11.91
C ALA A 289 19.36 -5.51 11.12
N ILE A 290 18.13 -5.01 11.18
CA ILE A 290 17.72 -3.76 10.53
C ILE A 290 17.40 -2.74 11.60
N ARG A 291 18.03 -1.57 11.52
CA ARG A 291 17.70 -0.40 12.34
C ARG A 291 17.51 0.82 11.46
N ALA A 292 16.96 1.89 12.01
CA ALA A 292 16.75 3.12 11.25
C ALA A 292 16.92 4.37 12.10
N GLY A 293 17.25 5.48 11.45
CA GLY A 293 17.39 6.79 12.08
C GLY A 293 16.03 7.44 12.33
N GLY A 294 15.80 7.83 13.58
CA GLY A 294 14.67 8.66 13.99
C GLY A 294 14.87 10.14 13.66
N PRO A 295 13.88 10.99 14.01
CA PRO A 295 13.86 12.41 13.61
C PRO A 295 15.03 13.21 14.17
N GLU A 296 15.57 12.80 15.33
CA GLU A 296 16.70 13.46 15.99
C GLU A 296 18.07 13.00 15.46
N GLY A 297 18.11 12.19 14.39
CA GLY A 297 19.35 11.66 13.84
C GLY A 297 20.00 10.57 14.72
N LYS A 298 19.20 9.95 15.60
CA LYS A 298 19.58 8.81 16.43
C LYS A 298 18.77 7.59 16.02
N ALA A 299 19.31 6.39 16.19
CA ALA A 299 18.55 5.17 15.90
C ALA A 299 17.21 5.13 16.68
N PHE A 300 16.15 4.62 16.03
CA PHE A 300 14.82 4.48 16.64
C PHE A 300 14.91 3.74 17.96
N MET A 301 14.35 4.31 19.01
CA MET A 301 14.28 3.65 20.31
C MET A 301 13.07 2.73 20.41
N ARG A 302 13.20 1.66 21.19
CA ARG A 302 12.06 0.80 21.55
C ARG A 302 11.11 1.58 22.47
N HIS A 303 9.80 1.56 22.18
CA HIS A 303 8.80 2.35 22.92
C HIS A 303 8.81 2.13 24.44
N HIS A 304 9.14 0.93 24.90
CA HIS A 304 9.14 0.58 26.33
C HIS A 304 10.51 0.67 27.01
N ASN A 305 11.59 0.89 26.26
CA ASN A 305 12.93 0.97 26.81
C ASN A 305 13.79 1.96 26.00
N LYS A 306 13.95 3.18 26.54
CA LYS A 306 14.73 4.26 25.93
C LYS A 306 16.23 3.98 25.83
N THR A 307 16.72 2.88 26.41
CA THR A 307 18.13 2.48 26.33
C THR A 307 18.41 1.54 25.16
N GLN A 308 17.38 1.03 24.48
CA GLN A 308 17.52 0.05 23.40
C GLN A 308 17.07 0.59 22.06
N THR A 309 17.84 0.27 21.03
CA THR A 309 17.48 0.51 19.63
C THR A 309 16.41 -0.51 19.20
N PHE A 310 15.38 -0.05 18.51
CA PHE A 310 14.42 -0.88 17.81
C PHE A 310 15.11 -1.54 16.61
N VAL A 311 15.09 -2.88 16.60
CA VAL A 311 15.76 -3.70 15.59
C VAL A 311 14.78 -4.75 15.08
N LEU A 312 14.66 -4.88 13.76
CA LEU A 312 14.05 -6.05 13.13
C LEU A 312 15.14 -7.08 12.85
N SER A 313 14.89 -8.34 13.20
CA SER A 313 15.75 -9.48 12.85
C SER A 313 14.92 -10.64 12.32
N LYS A 314 15.59 -11.73 11.93
CA LYS A 314 14.92 -12.97 11.52
C LYS A 314 13.93 -13.51 12.56
N GLU A 315 14.23 -13.34 13.84
CA GLU A 315 13.37 -13.80 14.94
C GLU A 315 12.16 -12.87 15.21
N GLY A 316 12.02 -11.80 14.41
CA GLY A 316 10.93 -10.82 14.49
C GLY A 316 11.33 -9.50 15.15
N GLU A 317 10.33 -8.81 15.70
CA GLU A 317 10.57 -7.63 16.56
C GLU A 317 11.10 -8.11 17.90
N LEU A 318 12.41 -7.98 18.09
CA LEU A 318 13.03 -8.30 19.37
C LEU A 318 12.92 -7.11 20.34
#